data_AF-A0A3N0YJ84-F1
#
_entry.id   AF-A0A3N0YJ84-F1
#
_cell.length_a   1.000
_cell.length_b   1.000
_cell.length_c   1.000
_cell.angle_alpha   90.00
_cell.angle_beta   90.00
_cell.angle_gamma   90.00
#
_symmetry.space_group_name_H-M   'P 1'
#
loop_
_entity.id
_entity.type
_entity.pdbx_description
1 polymer ?
#
loop_
_entity_poly.entity_id
_entity_poly.type
_entity_poly.pdbx_seq_one_letter_code
_entity_poly.pdbx_strand_id
1 'polypeptide(L)'
;MLSIKTKAKEEVARHVRCQRSLQTETSEKRQIGVVHLSFHLQDNGCVQKLEDAAFGGHISRATMSNSGNPYDNDRSSQSSGSSSHTSHAFSNEETKNKKAEENVQTECSEEDSDSIGSELQEMLTGSPSAEKTNKLKSKLKELENVTLNIAVTGTTGAGKSSFVNALRGLRNDDGRAAPTGTIETTMKPDMYPHPFMPNVKIWDLPGIGSPKFKAKKYLKDVKFNTYDFFLIVTSERFRENDIELATAIQKSKKLFYFIRTKIDNDVRAESQNKNFDEQTLLNNIREDCKSNLPKVGVPKIFLVSSFQLEKYDFQKLINTLEDELPENKRFALIQSLPIYSLEALEKKKKYFKKMIWLNAFAAGVGAMPPLPGMSVACDYGIMKNFFKQVSTSYGLSNPALEVLSERVNKPVEQLKSVMTSRFRDGVTDKIVLNMLSNPVIAVAKTLGTVMALLPGGAVPAGGTAIISVHHLLNKGLNEMTEDTKKVLAASQLA
;
A
#
# COMPACT_ATOMS: atom_id res chain seq x y z
N MET A 1 37.18 -22.42 -50.61
CA MET A 1 36.92 -21.52 -49.45
C MET A 1 36.01 -20.31 -49.76
N LEU A 2 35.87 -19.85 -51.02
CA LEU A 2 34.94 -18.75 -51.37
C LEU A 2 33.45 -19.17 -51.37
N SER A 3 33.10 -20.40 -51.75
CA SER A 3 31.70 -20.87 -51.86
C SER A 3 30.96 -21.01 -50.52
N ILE A 4 31.67 -21.26 -49.42
CA ILE A 4 31.09 -21.39 -48.07
C ILE A 4 30.75 -20.01 -47.47
N LYS A 5 31.58 -18.99 -47.73
CA LYS A 5 31.31 -17.61 -47.27
C LYS A 5 30.11 -16.98 -47.97
N THR A 6 29.83 -17.36 -49.23
CA THR A 6 28.67 -16.86 -49.97
C THR A 6 27.37 -17.50 -49.46
N LYS A 7 27.37 -18.81 -49.18
CA LYS A 7 26.22 -19.50 -48.57
C LYS A 7 25.88 -18.97 -47.18
N ALA A 8 26.88 -18.69 -46.33
CA ALA A 8 26.66 -18.11 -45.01
C ALA A 8 26.08 -16.68 -45.07
N LYS A 9 26.49 -15.86 -46.06
CA LYS A 9 25.92 -14.52 -46.25
C LYS A 9 24.48 -14.56 -46.76
N GLU A 10 24.12 -15.50 -47.64
CA GLU A 10 22.73 -15.67 -48.08
C GLU A 10 21.81 -16.17 -46.97
N GLU A 11 22.32 -17.05 -46.09
CA GLU A 11 21.55 -17.59 -44.97
C GLU A 11 21.28 -16.53 -43.89
N VAL A 12 22.28 -15.69 -43.59
CA VAL A 12 22.12 -14.50 -42.73
C VAL A 12 21.15 -13.49 -43.36
N ALA A 13 21.23 -13.27 -44.67
CA ALA A 13 20.31 -12.37 -45.37
C ALA A 13 18.85 -12.89 -45.38
N ARG A 14 18.64 -14.22 -45.44
CA ARG A 14 17.31 -14.82 -45.26
C ARG A 14 16.81 -14.69 -43.82
N HIS A 15 17.68 -14.87 -42.83
CA HIS A 15 17.32 -14.76 -41.41
C HIS A 15 16.92 -13.31 -41.04
N VAL A 16 17.64 -12.31 -41.55
CA VAL A 16 17.31 -10.89 -41.37
C VAL A 16 15.99 -10.52 -42.07
N ARG A 17 15.70 -11.11 -43.23
CA ARG A 17 14.42 -10.91 -43.93
C ARG A 17 13.24 -11.52 -43.16
N CYS A 18 13.43 -12.70 -42.58
CA CYS A 18 12.45 -13.39 -41.74
C CYS A 18 12.20 -12.63 -40.42
N GLN A 19 13.23 -12.05 -39.80
CA GLN A 19 13.05 -11.21 -38.61
C GLN A 19 12.32 -9.89 -38.90
N ARG A 20 12.55 -9.29 -40.08
CA ARG A 20 11.79 -8.09 -40.49
C ARG A 20 10.32 -8.40 -40.77
N SER A 21 10.00 -9.56 -41.38
CA SER A 21 8.60 -9.95 -41.60
C SER A 21 7.86 -10.27 -40.29
N LEU A 22 8.55 -10.89 -39.33
CA LEU A 22 8.01 -11.16 -37.98
C LEU A 22 7.82 -9.87 -37.16
N GLN A 23 8.70 -8.87 -37.32
CA GLN A 23 8.54 -7.55 -36.70
C GLN A 23 7.38 -6.74 -37.29
N THR A 24 7.14 -6.82 -38.60
CA THR A 24 5.96 -6.18 -39.21
C THR A 24 4.66 -6.85 -38.77
N GLU A 25 4.61 -8.19 -38.69
CA GLU A 25 3.44 -8.93 -38.15
C GLU A 25 3.19 -8.67 -36.66
N THR A 26 4.24 -8.48 -35.85
CA THR A 26 4.08 -8.09 -34.43
C THR A 26 3.74 -6.62 -34.25
N SER A 27 4.05 -5.74 -35.21
CA SER A 27 3.60 -4.35 -35.20
C SER A 27 2.11 -4.24 -35.58
N GLU A 28 1.63 -5.02 -36.55
CA GLU A 28 0.19 -5.10 -36.89
C GLU A 28 -0.62 -5.76 -35.76
N LYS A 29 -0.08 -6.80 -35.11
CA LYS A 29 -0.72 -7.42 -33.92
C LYS A 29 -0.65 -6.54 -32.66
N ARG A 30 0.28 -5.58 -32.59
CA ARG A 30 0.29 -4.53 -31.53
C ARG A 30 -0.66 -3.37 -31.83
N GLN A 31 -1.01 -3.12 -33.09
CA GLN A 31 -2.05 -2.14 -33.44
C GLN A 31 -3.47 -2.67 -33.16
N ILE A 32 -3.66 -3.99 -33.15
CA ILE A 32 -4.96 -4.62 -32.81
C ILE A 32 -5.09 -4.90 -31.30
N GLY A 33 -3.99 -4.98 -30.55
CA GLY A 33 -3.98 -5.21 -29.09
C GLY A 33 -3.97 -3.97 -28.19
N VAL A 34 -3.88 -2.76 -28.77
CA VAL A 34 -3.88 -1.47 -28.03
C VAL A 34 -5.21 -0.71 -28.21
N VAL A 35 -6.14 -1.23 -29.01
CA VAL A 35 -7.50 -0.67 -29.17
C VAL A 35 -8.51 -1.48 -28.34
N HIS A 36 -8.36 -1.47 -27.01
CA HIS A 36 -9.49 -1.82 -26.12
C HIS A 36 -9.43 -1.24 -24.70
N LEU A 37 -8.55 -0.27 -24.41
CA LEU A 37 -8.53 0.40 -23.09
C LEU A 37 -8.23 1.92 -23.18
N SER A 38 -8.77 2.59 -24.20
CA SER A 38 -8.79 4.06 -24.27
C SER A 38 -10.02 4.60 -25.04
N PHE A 39 -11.19 3.97 -24.88
CA PHE A 39 -12.46 4.51 -25.35
C PHE A 39 -13.51 4.40 -24.25
N HIS A 40 -13.43 5.30 -23.27
CA HIS A 40 -14.61 5.87 -22.58
C HIS A 40 -14.12 6.96 -21.64
N LEU A 41 -13.99 8.17 -22.19
CA LEU A 41 -14.33 9.47 -21.57
C LEU A 41 -13.85 10.59 -22.51
N GLN A 42 -14.58 10.77 -23.60
CA GLN A 42 -14.74 12.08 -24.23
C GLN A 42 -16.00 12.02 -25.09
N ASP A 43 -17.12 12.42 -24.49
CA ASP A 43 -18.14 13.16 -25.19
C ASP A 43 -18.85 14.10 -24.21
N ASN A 44 -18.96 15.35 -24.67
CA ASN A 44 -19.73 16.48 -24.14
C ASN A 44 -19.07 17.41 -23.09
N GLY A 45 -18.18 18.26 -23.60
CA GLY A 45 -18.49 19.69 -23.73
C GLY A 45 -18.07 20.64 -22.61
N CYS A 46 -16.98 21.40 -22.81
CA CYS A 46 -17.10 22.85 -23.00
C CYS A 46 -15.76 23.45 -23.49
N VAL A 47 -15.90 24.44 -24.35
CA VAL A 47 -14.87 25.11 -25.15
C VAL A 47 -14.48 26.43 -24.49
N GLN A 48 -13.21 26.84 -24.74
CA GLN A 48 -12.68 28.22 -24.83
C GLN A 48 -11.99 28.91 -23.63
N LYS A 49 -10.84 29.52 -23.99
CA LYS A 49 -10.12 30.70 -23.45
C LYS A 49 -9.16 30.41 -22.28
N LEU A 50 -7.87 30.76 -22.28
CA LEU A 50 -7.06 31.71 -23.05
C LEU A 50 -5.59 31.23 -23.11
N GLU A 51 -4.97 31.28 -24.30
CA GLU A 51 -3.57 31.67 -24.46
C GLU A 51 -3.55 33.20 -24.51
N ASP A 52 -2.73 33.85 -23.68
CA ASP A 52 -2.09 35.15 -23.90
C ASP A 52 -1.44 35.62 -22.58
N ALA A 53 -0.14 35.39 -22.42
CA ALA A 53 0.81 36.26 -21.70
C ALA A 53 2.18 35.58 -21.57
N ALA A 54 2.85 35.37 -22.70
CA ALA A 54 4.31 35.25 -22.72
C ALA A 54 4.83 36.36 -23.63
N PHE A 55 5.15 37.53 -23.08
CA PHE A 55 6.25 38.41 -23.54
C PHE A 55 6.36 39.66 -22.66
N GLY A 56 7.60 39.99 -22.27
CA GLY A 56 8.02 41.21 -21.57
C GLY A 56 8.35 40.95 -20.10
N GLY A 57 9.57 41.12 -19.58
CA GLY A 57 10.73 41.85 -20.04
C GLY A 57 11.37 42.54 -18.82
N HIS A 58 12.70 42.69 -18.83
CA HIS A 58 13.55 43.54 -17.98
C HIS A 58 14.11 43.02 -16.64
N ILE A 59 15.37 42.57 -16.73
CA ILE A 59 16.59 43.21 -16.18
C ILE A 59 16.41 44.13 -14.97
N SER A 60 17.08 43.79 -13.86
CA SER A 60 17.90 44.75 -13.12
C SER A 60 19.04 44.08 -12.35
N ARG A 61 20.23 44.62 -12.61
CA ARG A 61 21.53 44.39 -11.98
C ARG A 61 21.68 45.43 -10.87
N ALA A 62 22.17 45.04 -9.70
CA ALA A 62 22.76 45.97 -8.75
C ALA A 62 23.97 45.33 -8.07
N THR A 63 25.08 46.06 -8.14
CA THR A 63 26.42 45.77 -7.65
C THR A 63 26.68 46.47 -6.32
N MET A 64 27.51 45.83 -5.49
CA MET A 64 28.47 46.38 -4.52
C MET A 64 27.97 47.12 -3.26
N SER A 65 28.43 46.64 -2.10
CA SER A 65 29.42 47.40 -1.31
C SER A 65 30.14 46.48 -0.31
N ASN A 66 31.33 46.93 0.06
CA ASN A 66 32.47 46.22 0.64
C ASN A 66 32.84 46.89 1.96
N SER A 67 33.20 46.13 2.98
CA SER A 67 34.04 46.51 4.14
C SER A 67 34.25 45.22 4.94
N GLY A 68 35.44 44.70 5.25
CA GLY A 68 36.73 45.31 5.47
C GLY A 68 37.28 44.74 6.78
N ASN A 69 37.96 43.58 6.69
CA ASN A 69 39.20 43.07 7.35
C ASN A 69 39.68 43.64 8.73
N PRO A 70 40.73 43.06 9.36
CA PRO A 70 41.01 41.70 9.88
C PRO A 70 41.55 41.75 11.33
N TYR A 71 41.92 40.62 11.96
CA TYR A 71 43.14 40.53 12.78
C TYR A 71 43.62 39.08 12.88
N ASP A 72 44.88 38.89 12.45
CA ASP A 72 45.75 37.74 12.62
C ASP A 72 46.13 37.49 14.10
N ASN A 73 46.39 36.22 14.44
CA ASN A 73 47.75 35.79 14.81
C ASN A 73 47.82 34.28 15.06
N ASP A 74 48.32 33.59 14.05
CA ASP A 74 49.66 32.98 14.00
C ASP A 74 50.21 32.11 15.16
N ARG A 75 50.91 31.06 14.68
CA ARG A 75 52.02 30.30 15.26
C ARG A 75 51.77 29.27 16.36
N SER A 76 52.50 28.16 16.43
CA SER A 76 53.31 27.33 15.52
C SER A 76 53.99 26.28 16.42
N SER A 77 54.66 25.31 15.79
CA SER A 77 55.69 24.40 16.35
C SER A 77 55.20 23.19 17.14
N GLN A 78 55.81 22.01 17.09
CA GLN A 78 56.63 21.24 16.12
C GLN A 78 57.12 20.00 16.90
N SER A 79 57.52 18.96 16.16
CA SER A 79 58.41 17.87 16.58
C SER A 79 57.78 16.73 17.41
N SER A 80 58.15 15.46 17.29
CA SER A 80 58.95 14.68 16.32
C SER A 80 59.06 13.24 16.84
N GLY A 81 59.10 12.27 15.93
CA GLY A 81 59.64 10.90 16.12
C GLY A 81 58.66 9.88 16.72
N SER A 82 58.67 8.59 16.40
CA SER A 82 59.35 7.76 15.39
C SER A 82 58.64 6.39 15.37
N SER A 83 58.67 5.68 14.24
CA SER A 83 58.57 4.20 14.00
C SER A 83 57.98 3.31 15.12
N SER A 84 57.07 2.35 14.89
CA SER A 84 57.10 1.25 13.92
C SER A 84 55.80 0.40 14.06
N HIS A 85 55.60 -0.54 13.12
CA HIS A 85 54.66 -1.68 13.12
C HIS A 85 53.35 -1.54 12.36
N THR A 86 53.46 -1.88 11.07
CA THR A 86 52.47 -2.59 10.26
C THR A 86 52.03 -3.91 10.90
N SER A 87 50.73 -4.03 11.20
CA SER A 87 49.83 -5.19 11.00
C SER A 87 48.57 -4.96 11.84
N HIS A 88 47.41 -5.51 11.45
CA HIS A 88 46.07 -5.29 12.03
C HIS A 88 45.21 -4.19 11.40
N ALA A 89 44.94 -4.31 10.11
CA ALA A 89 43.73 -3.76 9.50
C ALA A 89 43.18 -4.73 8.46
N PHE A 90 42.86 -5.97 8.86
CA PHE A 90 42.19 -6.94 7.99
C PHE A 90 41.19 -7.88 8.69
N SER A 91 40.91 -7.66 9.98
CA SER A 91 40.07 -8.59 10.79
C SER A 91 38.78 -7.99 11.35
N ASN A 92 38.47 -6.71 11.07
CA ASN A 92 37.26 -6.03 11.58
C ASN A 92 36.12 -5.88 10.54
N GLU A 93 36.35 -6.24 9.28
CA GLU A 93 35.29 -6.27 8.24
C GLU A 93 34.61 -7.65 8.13
N GLU A 94 35.34 -8.75 8.37
CA GLU A 94 34.76 -10.11 8.36
C GLU A 94 33.79 -10.36 9.53
N THR A 95 34.03 -9.74 10.70
CA THR A 95 33.16 -9.87 11.87
C THR A 95 31.87 -9.06 11.76
N LYS A 96 31.86 -7.98 10.96
CA LYS A 96 30.61 -7.25 10.62
C LYS A 96 29.78 -8.00 9.59
N ASN A 97 30.41 -8.69 8.64
CA ASN A 97 29.70 -9.49 7.63
C ASN A 97 29.12 -10.78 8.21
N LYS A 98 29.81 -11.47 9.14
CA LYS A 98 29.24 -12.63 9.84
C LYS A 98 28.00 -12.29 10.67
N LYS A 99 27.98 -11.12 11.32
CA LYS A 99 26.82 -10.65 12.10
C LYS A 99 25.64 -10.22 11.21
N ALA A 100 25.90 -9.84 9.96
CA ALA A 100 24.88 -9.57 8.96
C ALA A 100 24.33 -10.87 8.33
N GLU A 101 25.18 -11.89 8.13
CA GLU A 101 24.76 -13.22 7.64
C GLU A 101 23.94 -14.01 8.68
N GLU A 102 24.30 -13.91 9.96
CA GLU A 102 23.55 -14.54 11.06
C GLU A 102 22.17 -13.87 11.27
N ASN A 103 22.06 -12.56 11.02
CA ASN A 103 20.79 -11.82 11.03
C ASN A 103 19.88 -12.16 9.84
N VAL A 104 20.44 -12.50 8.66
CA VAL A 104 19.66 -12.94 7.49
C VAL A 104 19.04 -14.32 7.73
N GLN A 105 19.71 -15.18 8.50
CA GLN A 105 19.22 -16.52 8.80
C GLN A 105 18.22 -16.56 9.97
N THR A 106 18.32 -15.62 10.91
CA THR A 106 17.42 -15.54 12.08
C THR A 106 16.11 -14.80 11.79
N GLU A 107 16.05 -13.93 10.77
CA GLU A 107 14.79 -13.26 10.36
C GLU A 107 13.83 -14.15 9.56
N CYS A 108 14.16 -15.43 9.33
CA CYS A 108 13.37 -16.36 8.50
C CYS A 108 12.35 -17.21 9.26
N SER A 109 12.17 -17.05 10.58
CA SER A 109 11.36 -18.00 11.37
C SER A 109 10.30 -17.41 12.31
N GLU A 110 9.90 -16.16 12.15
CA GLU A 110 8.72 -15.62 12.85
C GLU A 110 7.63 -15.24 11.83
N GLU A 111 6.92 -16.24 11.31
CA GLU A 111 5.67 -16.04 10.60
C GLU A 111 4.55 -16.81 11.29
N ASP A 112 3.55 -16.08 11.79
CA ASP A 112 2.32 -16.70 12.32
C ASP A 112 1.68 -17.59 11.24
N SER A 113 1.08 -18.68 11.72
CA SER A 113 0.36 -19.70 10.95
C SER A 113 -0.91 -19.15 10.27
N ASP A 114 -0.76 -18.35 9.23
CA ASP A 114 -1.82 -18.19 8.22
C ASP A 114 -1.59 -19.23 7.12
N SER A 115 -2.64 -19.95 6.74
CA SER A 115 -2.61 -21.05 5.74
C SER A 115 -1.96 -20.62 4.43
N ILE A 116 -2.28 -19.42 3.92
CA ILE A 116 -1.64 -18.83 2.74
C ILE A 116 -0.18 -18.48 3.00
N GLY A 117 0.18 -18.04 4.21
CA GLY A 117 1.58 -17.83 4.59
C GLY A 117 2.41 -19.11 4.48
N SER A 118 1.92 -20.20 5.07
CA SER A 118 2.57 -21.51 5.00
C SER A 118 2.63 -22.09 3.58
N GLU A 119 1.56 -21.95 2.80
CA GLU A 119 1.52 -22.47 1.42
C GLU A 119 2.43 -21.65 0.49
N LEU A 120 2.46 -20.33 0.67
CA LEU A 120 3.42 -19.46 -0.03
C LEU A 120 4.83 -19.83 0.39
N GLN A 121 5.13 -19.97 1.69
CA GLN A 121 6.45 -20.38 2.17
C GLN A 121 6.91 -21.71 1.59
N GLU A 122 6.04 -22.73 1.54
CA GLU A 122 6.34 -24.01 0.90
C GLU A 122 6.69 -23.84 -0.58
N MET A 123 5.93 -23.04 -1.32
CA MET A 123 6.22 -22.72 -2.73
C MET A 123 7.51 -21.92 -2.92
N LEU A 124 7.92 -21.18 -1.90
CA LEU A 124 9.16 -20.39 -1.85
C LEU A 124 10.37 -21.24 -1.45
N THR A 125 10.18 -22.46 -0.95
CA THR A 125 11.30 -23.37 -0.63
C THR A 125 11.88 -24.01 -1.90
N GLY A 126 13.22 -24.00 -2.01
CA GLY A 126 13.98 -24.65 -3.09
C GLY A 126 14.27 -23.76 -4.31
N SER A 127 14.82 -24.35 -5.37
CA SER A 127 15.24 -23.60 -6.56
C SER A 127 14.03 -23.07 -7.37
N PRO A 128 14.19 -21.92 -8.05
CA PRO A 128 13.15 -21.31 -8.87
C PRO A 128 12.85 -22.22 -10.07
N SER A 129 11.62 -22.74 -10.13
CA SER A 129 11.11 -23.39 -11.34
C SER A 129 10.07 -22.48 -11.99
N ALA A 130 9.98 -22.54 -13.32
CA ALA A 130 8.90 -21.88 -14.06
C ALA A 130 7.52 -22.31 -13.53
N GLU A 131 7.38 -23.58 -13.13
CA GLU A 131 6.15 -24.13 -12.56
C GLU A 131 5.80 -23.51 -11.19
N LYS A 132 6.76 -23.50 -10.25
CA LYS A 132 6.58 -22.87 -8.92
C LYS A 132 6.25 -21.38 -9.04
N THR A 133 6.93 -20.69 -9.95
CA THR A 133 6.70 -19.26 -10.19
C THR A 133 5.33 -19.01 -10.81
N ASN A 134 4.88 -19.87 -11.73
CA ASN A 134 3.55 -19.76 -12.32
C ASN A 134 2.44 -20.04 -11.29
N LYS A 135 2.63 -21.06 -10.43
CA LYS A 135 1.71 -21.37 -9.32
C LYS A 135 1.64 -20.25 -8.29
N LEU A 136 2.79 -19.63 -7.97
CA LEU A 136 2.86 -18.48 -7.08
C LEU A 136 2.20 -17.24 -7.69
N LYS A 137 2.48 -16.96 -8.96
CA LYS A 137 1.84 -15.88 -9.73
C LYS A 137 0.33 -16.09 -9.85
N SER A 138 -0.14 -17.32 -10.04
CA SER A 138 -1.58 -17.59 -10.12
C SER A 138 -2.27 -17.35 -8.79
N LYS A 139 -1.72 -17.86 -7.67
CA LYS A 139 -2.27 -17.60 -6.33
C LYS A 139 -2.29 -16.13 -5.95
N LEU A 140 -1.25 -15.37 -6.32
CA LEU A 140 -1.24 -13.94 -6.03
C LEU A 140 -2.14 -13.13 -6.95
N LYS A 141 -2.29 -13.54 -8.22
CA LYS A 141 -3.37 -13.01 -9.07
C LYS A 141 -4.75 -13.32 -8.50
N GLU A 142 -4.95 -14.51 -7.92
CA GLU A 142 -6.21 -14.84 -7.23
C GLU A 142 -6.45 -13.89 -6.06
N LEU A 143 -5.42 -13.57 -5.27
CA LEU A 143 -5.49 -12.61 -4.16
C LEU A 143 -5.73 -11.16 -4.62
N GLU A 144 -5.05 -10.70 -5.67
CA GLU A 144 -5.23 -9.36 -6.24
C GLU A 144 -6.60 -9.20 -6.90
N ASN A 145 -7.14 -10.26 -7.50
CA ASN A 145 -8.44 -10.25 -8.16
C ASN A 145 -9.63 -10.48 -7.20
N VAL A 146 -9.38 -10.68 -5.90
CA VAL A 146 -10.46 -10.81 -4.92
C VAL A 146 -11.26 -9.53 -4.91
N THR A 147 -12.55 -9.67 -5.25
CA THR A 147 -13.50 -8.58 -5.07
C THR A 147 -14.05 -8.62 -3.65
N LEU A 148 -14.02 -7.47 -2.99
CA LEU A 148 -14.62 -7.25 -1.67
C LEU A 148 -15.71 -6.19 -1.79
N ASN A 149 -16.95 -6.54 -1.46
CA ASN A 149 -18.09 -5.63 -1.47
C ASN A 149 -18.58 -5.38 -0.05
N ILE A 150 -18.35 -4.18 0.45
CA ILE A 150 -18.73 -3.75 1.81
C ILE A 150 -19.98 -2.90 1.71
N ALA A 151 -21.09 -3.31 2.32
CA ALA A 151 -22.30 -2.48 2.39
C ALA A 151 -22.30 -1.62 3.65
N VAL A 152 -22.50 -0.32 3.51
CA VAL A 152 -22.70 0.63 4.60
C VAL A 152 -24.14 1.12 4.56
N THR A 153 -24.92 0.78 5.58
CA THR A 153 -26.37 1.08 5.65
C THR A 153 -26.70 1.66 7.01
N GLY A 154 -27.86 2.28 7.18
CA GLY A 154 -28.27 2.84 8.47
C GLY A 154 -29.12 4.09 8.33
N THR A 155 -29.36 4.76 9.45
CA THR A 155 -30.20 5.95 9.48
C THR A 155 -29.59 7.13 8.71
N THR A 156 -30.45 8.02 8.21
CA THR A 156 -30.02 9.26 7.56
C THR A 156 -29.33 10.16 8.58
N GLY A 157 -28.26 10.85 8.17
CA GLY A 157 -27.49 11.71 9.06
C GLY A 157 -26.56 10.97 10.02
N ALA A 158 -26.56 9.63 10.04
CA ALA A 158 -25.69 8.82 10.89
C ALA A 158 -24.20 8.82 10.48
N GLY A 159 -23.78 9.62 9.49
CA GLY A 159 -22.38 9.67 9.06
C GLY A 159 -21.92 8.50 8.18
N LYS A 160 -22.85 7.82 7.49
CA LYS A 160 -22.53 6.71 6.55
C LYS A 160 -21.49 7.11 5.50
N SER A 161 -21.76 8.17 4.74
CA SER A 161 -20.87 8.64 3.67
C SER A 161 -19.51 9.10 4.20
N SER A 162 -19.47 9.73 5.38
CA SER A 162 -18.22 10.07 6.06
C SER A 162 -17.43 8.82 6.45
N PHE A 163 -18.10 7.77 6.92
CA PHE A 163 -17.45 6.50 7.23
C PHE A 163 -16.97 5.76 5.99
N VAL A 164 -17.72 5.81 4.87
CA VAL A 164 -17.28 5.32 3.56
C VAL A 164 -15.99 6.02 3.13
N ASN A 165 -15.92 7.34 3.27
CA ASN A 165 -14.71 8.11 2.93
C ASN A 165 -13.54 7.75 3.85
N ALA A 166 -13.78 7.61 5.15
CA ALA A 166 -12.76 7.23 6.12
C ALA A 166 -12.16 5.84 5.82
N LEU A 167 -12.99 4.85 5.49
CA LEU A 167 -12.53 3.52 5.06
C LEU A 167 -11.69 3.56 3.78
N ARG A 168 -11.92 4.57 2.92
CA ARG A 168 -11.17 4.80 1.67
C ARG A 168 -9.92 5.68 1.86
N GLY A 169 -9.65 6.16 3.08
CA GLY A 169 -8.59 7.13 3.34
C GLY A 169 -8.78 8.46 2.60
N LEU A 170 -10.03 8.83 2.31
CA LEU A 170 -10.37 10.06 1.59
C LEU A 170 -10.95 11.11 2.53
N ARG A 171 -10.74 12.37 2.15
CA ARG A 171 -11.42 13.52 2.75
C ARG A 171 -12.87 13.58 2.27
N ASN A 172 -13.71 14.27 3.03
CA ASN A 172 -15.11 14.46 2.66
C ASN A 172 -15.31 15.50 1.54
N ASP A 173 -14.30 16.35 1.27
CA ASP A 173 -14.28 17.34 0.20
C ASP A 173 -13.46 16.90 -1.04
N ASP A 174 -12.88 15.69 -1.02
CA ASP A 174 -12.22 15.12 -2.20
C ASP A 174 -13.26 14.89 -3.31
N GLY A 175 -12.95 15.23 -4.55
CA GLY A 175 -13.88 15.07 -5.68
C GLY A 175 -14.33 13.62 -5.95
N ARG A 176 -13.65 12.63 -5.36
CA ARG A 176 -13.99 11.20 -5.42
C ARG A 176 -14.70 10.70 -4.17
N ALA A 177 -14.94 11.58 -3.18
CA ALA A 177 -15.59 11.26 -1.92
C ALA A 177 -17.08 10.95 -2.13
N ALA A 178 -17.62 10.10 -1.26
CA ALA A 178 -19.05 9.98 -1.09
C ALA A 178 -19.60 11.31 -0.57
N PRO A 179 -20.59 11.93 -1.24
CA PRO A 179 -21.16 13.20 -0.82
C PRO A 179 -21.68 13.10 0.61
N THR A 180 -21.23 14.03 1.46
CA THR A 180 -21.69 14.09 2.85
C THR A 180 -22.77 15.15 3.01
N GLY A 181 -23.73 14.90 3.90
CA GLY A 181 -24.84 15.80 4.15
C GLY A 181 -25.71 15.35 5.33
N THR A 182 -26.50 16.28 5.85
CA THR A 182 -27.47 16.03 6.94
C THR A 182 -28.80 15.47 6.43
N ILE A 183 -29.13 15.73 5.16
CA ILE A 183 -30.32 15.22 4.46
C ILE A 183 -29.96 13.89 3.78
N GLU A 184 -30.97 13.07 3.51
CA GLU A 184 -30.80 11.85 2.72
C GLU A 184 -30.31 12.21 1.31
N THR A 185 -29.02 12.02 1.07
CA THR A 185 -28.36 12.26 -0.22
C THR A 185 -28.47 11.06 -1.15
N THR A 186 -28.61 9.85 -0.58
CA THR A 186 -28.46 8.57 -1.29
C THR A 186 -29.81 7.87 -1.39
N MET A 187 -30.45 7.91 -2.57
CA MET A 187 -31.73 7.25 -2.84
C MET A 187 -31.59 5.87 -3.50
N LYS A 188 -30.39 5.54 -3.97
CA LYS A 188 -30.03 4.26 -4.60
C LYS A 188 -28.66 3.81 -4.06
N PRO A 189 -28.35 2.51 -4.05
CA PRO A 189 -27.00 2.05 -3.70
C PRO A 189 -25.94 2.68 -4.60
N ASP A 190 -25.01 3.41 -4.01
CA ASP A 190 -23.90 4.03 -4.72
C ASP A 190 -22.59 3.32 -4.38
N MET A 191 -21.83 2.95 -5.42
CA MET A 191 -20.60 2.19 -5.30
C MET A 191 -19.39 3.11 -5.37
N TYR A 192 -18.54 3.04 -4.35
CA TYR A 192 -17.30 3.80 -4.27
C TYR A 192 -16.11 2.84 -4.28
N PRO A 193 -15.35 2.76 -5.39
CA PRO A 193 -14.15 1.93 -5.43
C PRO A 193 -13.07 2.54 -4.54
N HIS A 194 -12.27 1.68 -3.91
CA HIS A 194 -11.09 2.12 -3.19
C HIS A 194 -10.07 2.74 -4.18
N PRO A 195 -9.49 3.93 -3.90
CA PRO A 195 -8.68 4.69 -4.86
C PRO A 195 -7.50 3.92 -5.47
N PHE A 196 -6.92 3.01 -4.70
CA PHE A 196 -5.74 2.24 -5.10
C PHE A 196 -5.99 0.74 -5.27
N MET A 197 -7.22 0.29 -4.95
CA MET A 197 -7.58 -1.12 -5.01
C MET A 197 -9.03 -1.26 -5.47
N PRO A 198 -9.31 -1.03 -6.77
CA PRO A 198 -10.68 -0.94 -7.29
C PRO A 198 -11.52 -2.22 -7.14
N ASN A 199 -10.88 -3.36 -6.82
CA ASN A 199 -11.56 -4.61 -6.47
C ASN A 199 -12.22 -4.55 -5.07
N VAL A 200 -11.82 -3.62 -4.21
CA VAL A 200 -12.54 -3.29 -2.98
C VAL A 200 -13.52 -2.17 -3.25
N LYS A 201 -14.80 -2.48 -3.06
CA LYS A 201 -15.95 -1.63 -3.34
C LYS A 201 -16.71 -1.39 -2.05
N ILE A 202 -16.78 -0.13 -1.64
CA ILE A 202 -17.54 0.27 -0.47
C ILE A 202 -18.82 0.93 -0.97
N TRP A 203 -19.95 0.40 -0.56
CA TRP A 203 -21.26 0.79 -1.03
C TRP A 203 -21.97 1.62 0.04
N ASP A 204 -22.33 2.85 -0.31
CA ASP A 204 -23.21 3.68 0.52
C ASP A 204 -24.66 3.34 0.15
N LEU A 205 -25.41 2.81 1.12
CA LEU A 205 -26.79 2.38 0.90
C LEU A 205 -27.79 3.44 1.39
N PRO A 206 -29.00 3.49 0.80
CA PRO A 206 -30.03 4.44 1.19
C PRO A 206 -30.38 4.41 2.68
N GLY A 207 -30.88 5.53 3.18
CA GLY A 207 -31.27 5.65 4.58
C GLY A 207 -32.44 4.74 4.92
N ILE A 208 -32.39 4.09 6.08
CA ILE A 208 -33.51 3.26 6.57
C ILE A 208 -34.45 4.01 7.51
N GLY A 209 -34.36 5.35 7.56
CA GLY A 209 -35.11 6.18 8.50
C GLY A 209 -36.59 6.41 8.16
N SER A 210 -37.07 5.94 7.00
CA SER A 210 -38.45 6.15 6.57
C SER A 210 -39.45 5.36 7.43
N PRO A 211 -40.59 5.95 7.86
CA PRO A 211 -41.67 5.20 8.52
C PRO A 211 -42.30 4.11 7.65
N LYS A 212 -42.11 4.18 6.31
CA LYS A 212 -42.58 3.18 5.35
C LYS A 212 -41.54 2.08 5.08
N PHE A 213 -40.45 2.06 5.85
CA PHE A 213 -39.38 1.08 5.70
C PHE A 213 -39.92 -0.34 5.87
N LYS A 214 -39.43 -1.25 5.03
CA LYS A 214 -39.72 -2.69 5.12
C LYS A 214 -38.43 -3.44 4.81
N ALA A 215 -37.81 -4.04 5.82
CA ALA A 215 -36.47 -4.65 5.70
C ALA A 215 -36.33 -5.62 4.51
N LYS A 216 -37.28 -6.53 4.30
CA LYS A 216 -37.23 -7.48 3.17
C LYS A 216 -37.28 -6.81 1.80
N LYS A 217 -38.11 -5.78 1.65
CA LYS A 217 -38.20 -5.01 0.40
C LYS A 217 -36.91 -4.24 0.19
N TYR A 218 -36.43 -3.56 1.23
CA TYR A 218 -35.16 -2.83 1.19
C TYR A 218 -33.99 -3.72 0.75
N LEU A 219 -33.81 -4.89 1.37
CA LEU A 219 -32.74 -5.84 1.00
C LEU A 219 -32.85 -6.31 -0.47
N LYS A 220 -34.06 -6.45 -1.00
CA LYS A 220 -34.28 -6.76 -2.41
C LYS A 220 -33.88 -5.57 -3.30
N ASP A 221 -34.32 -4.37 -2.96
CA ASP A 221 -34.10 -3.15 -3.73
C ASP A 221 -32.60 -2.79 -3.79
N VAL A 222 -31.87 -3.00 -2.69
CA VAL A 222 -30.41 -2.80 -2.64
C VAL A 222 -29.61 -3.99 -3.14
N LYS A 223 -30.25 -5.04 -3.69
CA LYS A 223 -29.57 -6.25 -4.19
C LYS A 223 -28.64 -6.88 -3.15
N PHE A 224 -29.17 -7.23 -1.97
CA PHE A 224 -28.39 -7.69 -0.81
C PHE A 224 -27.35 -8.79 -1.11
N ASN A 225 -27.57 -9.62 -2.14
CA ASN A 225 -26.65 -10.68 -2.56
C ASN A 225 -25.29 -10.16 -3.05
N THR A 226 -25.18 -8.90 -3.46
CA THR A 226 -23.94 -8.27 -3.95
C THR A 226 -22.85 -8.14 -2.89
N TYR A 227 -23.23 -8.04 -1.60
CA TYR A 227 -22.31 -7.65 -0.54
C TYR A 227 -21.74 -8.84 0.23
N ASP A 228 -20.50 -8.75 0.67
CA ASP A 228 -19.87 -9.79 1.48
C ASP A 228 -20.32 -9.70 2.95
N PHE A 229 -20.50 -8.47 3.44
CA PHE A 229 -21.03 -8.18 4.76
C PHE A 229 -21.64 -6.77 4.82
N PHE A 230 -22.34 -6.50 5.92
CA PHE A 230 -23.02 -5.22 6.16
C PHE A 230 -22.48 -4.51 7.41
N LEU A 231 -22.28 -3.21 7.30
CA LEU A 231 -22.00 -2.28 8.38
C LEU A 231 -23.27 -1.46 8.61
N ILE A 232 -23.99 -1.73 9.71
CA ILE A 232 -25.22 -1.05 10.10
C ILE A 232 -24.86 0.11 11.02
N VAL A 233 -24.93 1.32 10.48
CA VAL A 233 -24.44 2.56 11.07
C VAL A 233 -25.56 3.35 11.74
N THR A 234 -25.32 3.76 12.99
CA THR A 234 -26.12 4.77 13.69
C THR A 234 -25.19 5.80 14.33
N SER A 235 -25.69 7.01 14.60
CA SER A 235 -24.98 8.01 15.40
C SER A 235 -25.68 8.30 16.74
N GLU A 236 -26.69 7.51 17.10
CA GLU A 236 -27.44 7.62 18.36
C GLU A 236 -27.70 6.19 18.87
N ARG A 237 -28.91 5.91 19.35
CA ARG A 237 -29.39 4.55 19.65
C ARG A 237 -29.81 3.81 18.39
N PHE A 238 -29.79 2.48 18.46
CA PHE A 238 -30.41 1.64 17.44
C PHE A 238 -31.94 1.72 17.54
N ARG A 239 -32.61 1.85 16.39
CA ARG A 239 -34.06 1.96 16.28
C ARG A 239 -34.66 0.66 15.74
N GLU A 240 -35.99 0.57 15.74
CA GLU A 240 -36.72 -0.61 15.25
C GLU A 240 -36.33 -1.00 13.82
N ASN A 241 -36.16 -0.03 12.93
CA ASN A 241 -35.73 -0.27 11.55
C ASN A 241 -34.35 -0.94 11.47
N ASP A 242 -33.42 -0.58 12.37
CA ASP A 242 -32.07 -1.18 12.42
C ASP A 242 -32.16 -2.65 12.88
N ILE A 243 -33.01 -2.92 13.87
CA ILE A 243 -33.30 -4.27 14.39
C ILE A 243 -33.94 -5.14 13.31
N GLU A 244 -34.95 -4.61 12.60
CA GLU A 244 -35.62 -5.31 11.52
C GLU A 244 -34.65 -5.65 10.37
N LEU A 245 -33.79 -4.68 10.00
CA LEU A 245 -32.77 -4.88 8.99
C LEU A 245 -31.77 -5.96 9.41
N ALA A 246 -31.20 -5.86 10.61
CA ALA A 246 -30.26 -6.84 11.14
C ALA A 246 -30.87 -8.24 11.21
N THR A 247 -32.12 -8.35 11.68
CA THR A 247 -32.86 -9.62 11.73
C THR A 247 -33.06 -10.22 10.33
N ALA A 248 -33.35 -9.38 9.33
CA ALA A 248 -33.50 -9.83 7.96
C ALA A 248 -32.17 -10.30 7.36
N ILE A 249 -31.06 -9.59 7.61
CA ILE A 249 -29.70 -9.98 7.18
C ILE A 249 -29.27 -11.29 7.85
N GLN A 250 -29.53 -11.45 9.14
CA GLN A 250 -29.23 -12.66 9.90
C GLN A 250 -29.96 -13.88 9.32
N LYS A 251 -31.25 -13.74 8.99
CA LYS A 251 -32.04 -14.80 8.32
C LYS A 251 -31.47 -15.17 6.95
N SER A 252 -30.83 -14.23 6.28
CA SER A 252 -30.12 -14.45 5.02
C SER A 252 -28.69 -15.01 5.19
N LYS A 253 -28.27 -15.35 6.43
CA LYS A 253 -26.95 -15.92 6.76
C LYS A 253 -25.77 -15.07 6.28
N LYS A 254 -25.93 -13.75 6.24
CA LYS A 254 -24.83 -12.81 5.93
C LYS A 254 -24.28 -12.19 7.20
N LEU A 255 -22.99 -11.89 7.18
CA LEU A 255 -22.31 -11.19 8.27
C LEU A 255 -22.78 -9.74 8.33
N PHE A 256 -22.96 -9.23 9.54
CA PHE A 256 -23.28 -7.83 9.78
C PHE A 256 -22.70 -7.35 11.11
N TYR A 257 -22.44 -6.06 11.18
CA TYR A 257 -21.80 -5.41 12.33
C TYR A 257 -22.50 -4.09 12.62
N PHE A 258 -22.68 -3.79 13.91
CA PHE A 258 -23.31 -2.57 14.36
C PHE A 258 -22.24 -1.52 14.65
N ILE A 259 -22.35 -0.37 13.98
CA ILE A 259 -21.36 0.70 14.06
C ILE A 259 -22.02 1.94 14.66
N ARG A 260 -21.64 2.29 15.89
CA ARG A 260 -22.02 3.56 16.51
C ARG A 260 -20.94 4.60 16.19
N THR A 261 -21.23 5.46 15.21
CA THR A 261 -20.32 6.52 14.76
C THR A 261 -20.48 7.79 15.59
N LYS A 262 -19.65 8.82 15.32
CA LYS A 262 -19.70 10.15 15.97
C LYS A 262 -19.42 10.14 17.47
N ILE A 263 -18.66 9.17 17.95
CA ILE A 263 -18.22 9.11 19.35
C ILE A 263 -17.42 10.35 19.75
N ASP A 264 -16.68 10.92 18.81
CA ASP A 264 -15.99 12.19 18.98
C ASP A 264 -16.93 13.35 19.37
N ASN A 265 -18.17 13.34 18.87
CA ASN A 265 -19.17 14.34 19.27
C ASN A 265 -19.76 14.04 20.65
N ASP A 266 -20.04 12.78 20.98
CA ASP A 266 -20.55 12.40 22.31
C ASP A 266 -19.52 12.76 23.39
N VAL A 267 -18.24 12.42 23.16
CA VAL A 267 -17.12 12.77 24.04
C VAL A 267 -16.98 14.28 24.17
N ARG A 268 -17.03 15.04 23.06
CA ARG A 268 -16.96 16.51 23.10
C ARG A 268 -18.09 17.13 23.91
N ALA A 269 -19.32 16.65 23.74
CA ALA A 269 -20.48 17.15 24.46
C ALA A 269 -20.35 16.91 25.97
N GLU A 270 -19.94 15.70 26.37
CA GLU A 270 -19.85 15.30 27.77
C GLU A 270 -18.58 15.81 28.48
N SER A 271 -17.50 16.07 27.73
CA SER A 271 -16.25 16.62 28.29
C SER A 271 -16.40 17.96 29.02
N GLN A 272 -17.52 18.65 28.85
CA GLN A 272 -17.85 19.89 29.57
C GLN A 272 -18.28 19.62 31.02
N ASN A 273 -18.59 18.38 31.38
CA ASN A 273 -19.01 17.98 32.71
C ASN A 273 -17.79 17.80 33.64
N LYS A 274 -17.90 18.34 34.87
CA LYS A 274 -16.79 18.34 35.85
C LYS A 274 -16.28 16.93 36.23
N ASN A 275 -17.13 15.92 36.14
CA ASN A 275 -16.82 14.52 36.48
C ASN A 275 -16.76 13.64 35.23
N PHE A 276 -16.38 14.21 34.08
CA PHE A 276 -16.31 13.46 32.83
C PHE A 276 -15.29 12.31 32.92
N ASP A 277 -15.77 11.10 32.67
CA ASP A 277 -14.96 9.92 32.46
C ASP A 277 -15.35 9.29 31.11
N GLU A 278 -14.41 9.32 30.17
CA GLU A 278 -14.63 8.83 28.80
C GLU A 278 -15.02 7.34 28.81
N GLN A 279 -14.39 6.54 29.69
CA GLN A 279 -14.64 5.11 29.73
C GLN A 279 -16.06 4.78 30.22
N THR A 280 -16.53 5.49 31.25
CA THR A 280 -17.91 5.39 31.74
C THR A 280 -18.90 5.81 30.66
N LEU A 281 -18.64 6.90 29.92
CA LEU A 281 -19.47 7.30 28.79
C LEU A 281 -19.56 6.20 27.72
N LEU A 282 -18.42 5.68 27.27
CA LEU A 282 -18.37 4.63 26.25
C LEU A 282 -19.09 3.36 26.70
N ASN A 283 -18.97 2.98 27.97
CA ASN A 283 -19.70 1.86 28.55
C ASN A 283 -21.21 2.12 28.57
N ASN A 284 -21.65 3.30 28.98
CA ASN A 284 -23.06 3.67 28.98
C ASN A 284 -23.66 3.64 27.57
N ILE A 285 -22.97 4.19 26.56
CA ILE A 285 -23.42 4.14 25.16
C ILE A 285 -23.48 2.68 24.68
N ARG A 286 -22.51 1.86 25.06
CA ARG A 286 -22.49 0.43 24.67
C ARG A 286 -23.66 -0.34 25.27
N GLU A 287 -23.96 -0.12 26.55
CA GLU A 287 -25.10 -0.75 27.22
C GLU A 287 -26.44 -0.25 26.67
N ASP A 288 -26.58 1.06 26.37
CA ASP A 288 -27.75 1.59 25.67
C ASP A 288 -27.92 0.89 24.31
N CYS A 289 -26.86 0.79 23.50
CA CYS A 289 -26.92 0.09 22.22
C CYS A 289 -27.35 -1.38 22.38
N LYS A 290 -26.81 -2.11 23.36
CA LYS A 290 -27.18 -3.51 23.64
C LYS A 290 -28.64 -3.64 24.06
N SER A 291 -29.11 -2.76 24.96
CA SER A 291 -30.48 -2.78 25.47
C SER A 291 -31.53 -2.57 24.36
N ASN A 292 -31.16 -1.85 23.29
CA ASN A 292 -31.98 -1.62 22.11
C ASN A 292 -31.89 -2.75 21.06
N LEU A 293 -31.12 -3.82 21.28
CA LEU A 293 -30.95 -4.93 20.34
C LEU A 293 -31.36 -6.32 20.89
N PRO A 294 -32.44 -6.46 21.69
CA PRO A 294 -32.74 -7.72 22.41
C PRO A 294 -33.11 -8.89 21.48
N LYS A 295 -33.53 -8.60 20.24
CA LYS A 295 -33.94 -9.61 19.25
C LYS A 295 -32.76 -10.13 18.40
N VAL A 296 -31.58 -9.54 18.53
CA VAL A 296 -30.44 -9.77 17.63
C VAL A 296 -29.29 -10.43 18.39
N GLY A 297 -29.43 -11.72 18.71
CA GLY A 297 -28.36 -12.58 19.27
C GLY A 297 -27.40 -11.86 20.23
N VAL A 298 -26.09 -12.11 20.08
CA VAL A 298 -25.05 -11.28 20.70
C VAL A 298 -24.62 -10.23 19.68
N PRO A 299 -25.06 -8.96 19.81
CA PRO A 299 -24.78 -7.93 18.81
C PRO A 299 -23.31 -7.51 18.88
N LYS A 300 -22.62 -7.51 17.74
CA LYS A 300 -21.26 -7.00 17.60
C LYS A 300 -21.29 -5.50 17.37
N ILE A 301 -21.12 -4.74 18.44
CA ILE A 301 -21.20 -3.27 18.45
C ILE A 301 -19.79 -2.69 18.54
N PHE A 302 -19.51 -1.73 17.65
CA PHE A 302 -18.24 -1.00 17.61
C PHE A 302 -18.52 0.50 17.65
N LEU A 303 -17.97 1.16 18.66
CA LEU A 303 -18.00 2.61 18.84
C LEU A 303 -16.83 3.20 18.06
N VAL A 304 -17.09 4.07 17.07
CA VAL A 304 -16.04 4.59 16.18
C VAL A 304 -16.19 6.08 15.90
N SER A 305 -15.10 6.72 15.51
CA SER A 305 -15.12 8.04 14.88
C SER A 305 -14.59 7.93 13.45
N SER A 306 -15.30 8.49 12.48
CA SER A 306 -14.81 8.57 11.09
C SER A 306 -13.63 9.54 10.94
N PHE A 307 -13.39 10.39 11.94
CA PHE A 307 -12.32 11.39 11.94
C PHE A 307 -11.09 10.92 12.73
N GLN A 308 -11.26 9.97 13.66
CA GLN A 308 -10.21 9.45 14.55
C GLN A 308 -10.24 7.92 14.52
N LEU A 309 -9.70 7.34 13.44
CA LEU A 309 -9.70 5.88 13.20
C LEU A 309 -8.77 5.13 14.18
N GLU A 310 -7.81 5.82 14.75
CA GLU A 310 -6.89 5.32 15.77
C GLU A 310 -7.54 5.10 17.14
N LYS A 311 -8.74 5.67 17.38
CA LYS A 311 -9.42 5.63 18.67
C LYS A 311 -10.57 4.62 18.72
N TYR A 312 -11.05 4.41 19.95
CA TYR A 312 -12.25 3.64 20.26
C TYR A 312 -12.17 2.19 19.73
N ASP A 313 -13.23 1.67 19.11
CA ASP A 313 -13.34 0.27 18.69
C ASP A 313 -12.97 0.04 17.21
N PHE A 314 -12.36 0.99 16.48
CA PHE A 314 -12.09 0.80 15.06
C PHE A 314 -11.09 -0.34 14.80
N GLN A 315 -9.98 -0.41 15.54
CA GLN A 315 -9.05 -1.55 15.47
C GLN A 315 -9.75 -2.87 15.80
N LYS A 316 -10.63 -2.86 16.81
CA LYS A 316 -11.42 -4.04 17.20
C LYS A 316 -12.39 -4.48 16.11
N LEU A 317 -13.00 -3.53 15.38
CA LEU A 317 -13.84 -3.80 14.21
C LEU A 317 -13.02 -4.53 13.14
N ILE A 318 -11.83 -4.01 12.81
CA ILE A 318 -10.98 -4.62 11.78
C ILE A 318 -10.53 -6.01 12.19
N ASN A 319 -10.11 -6.21 13.44
CA ASN A 319 -9.70 -7.52 13.94
C ASN A 319 -10.88 -8.53 13.88
N THR A 320 -12.09 -8.08 14.22
CA THR A 320 -13.28 -8.95 14.13
C THR A 320 -13.62 -9.31 12.68
N LEU A 321 -13.49 -8.36 11.75
CA LEU A 321 -13.70 -8.61 10.32
C LEU A 321 -12.65 -9.57 9.77
N GLU A 322 -11.40 -9.43 10.19
CA GLU A 322 -10.30 -10.34 9.84
C GLU A 322 -10.61 -11.77 10.28
N ASP A 323 -11.05 -11.97 11.53
CA ASP A 323 -11.36 -13.30 12.07
C ASP A 323 -12.50 -14.01 11.31
N GLU A 324 -13.49 -13.26 10.82
CA GLU A 324 -14.70 -13.83 10.22
C GLU A 324 -14.70 -13.89 8.69
N LEU A 325 -13.91 -13.06 8.03
CA LEU A 325 -13.84 -13.08 6.57
C LEU A 325 -13.05 -14.30 6.07
N PRO A 326 -13.41 -14.84 4.89
CA PRO A 326 -12.56 -15.80 4.19
C PRO A 326 -11.17 -15.22 3.95
N GLU A 327 -10.15 -16.08 4.01
CA GLU A 327 -8.73 -15.67 4.01
C GLU A 327 -8.37 -14.72 2.85
N ASN A 328 -8.85 -15.02 1.64
CA ASN A 328 -8.62 -14.21 0.45
C ASN A 328 -9.22 -12.79 0.56
N LYS A 329 -10.32 -12.62 1.29
CA LYS A 329 -10.96 -11.31 1.55
C LYS A 329 -10.31 -10.55 2.71
N ARG A 330 -9.66 -11.23 3.67
CA ARG A 330 -8.89 -10.58 4.74
C ARG A 330 -7.78 -9.73 4.15
N PHE A 331 -7.02 -10.28 3.21
CA PHE A 331 -5.95 -9.55 2.52
C PHE A 331 -6.47 -8.30 1.81
N ALA A 332 -7.56 -8.42 1.06
CA ALA A 332 -8.19 -7.29 0.40
C ALA A 332 -8.67 -6.23 1.42
N LEU A 333 -9.27 -6.63 2.54
CA LEU A 333 -9.66 -5.69 3.59
C LEU A 333 -8.43 -4.94 4.14
N ILE A 334 -7.44 -5.65 4.66
CA ILE A 334 -6.26 -5.06 5.31
C ILE A 334 -5.48 -4.14 4.36
N GLN A 335 -5.31 -4.54 3.11
CA GLN A 335 -4.59 -3.73 2.13
C GLN A 335 -5.34 -2.42 1.79
N SER A 336 -6.67 -2.44 1.79
CA SER A 336 -7.51 -1.28 1.46
C SER A 336 -7.59 -0.21 2.55
N LEU A 337 -7.34 -0.56 3.81
CA LEU A 337 -7.53 0.38 4.90
C LEU A 337 -6.40 1.41 4.96
N PRO A 338 -6.66 2.67 5.36
CA PRO A 338 -5.58 3.63 5.62
C PRO A 338 -4.70 3.15 6.77
N ILE A 339 -3.49 3.69 6.90
CA ILE A 339 -2.69 3.49 8.12
C ILE A 339 -3.26 4.38 9.23
N TYR A 340 -3.75 3.76 10.29
CA TYR A 340 -4.33 4.44 11.47
C TYR A 340 -3.67 4.02 12.78
N SER A 341 -2.81 3.00 12.79
CA SER A 341 -2.13 2.51 13.99
C SER A 341 -0.81 1.81 13.61
N LEU A 342 0.07 1.60 14.59
CA LEU A 342 1.25 0.74 14.42
C LEU A 342 0.86 -0.71 14.12
N GLU A 343 -0.22 -1.22 14.71
CA GLU A 343 -0.74 -2.57 14.43
C GLU A 343 -1.15 -2.71 12.95
N ALA A 344 -1.86 -1.71 12.40
CA ALA A 344 -2.23 -1.70 10.99
C ALA A 344 -0.99 -1.69 10.08
N LEU A 345 0.05 -0.92 10.44
CA LEU A 345 1.32 -0.89 9.71
C LEU A 345 2.02 -2.25 9.70
N GLU A 346 2.16 -2.91 10.85
CA GLU A 346 2.82 -4.21 10.93
C GLU A 346 2.04 -5.30 10.15
N LYS A 347 0.70 -5.26 10.19
CA LYS A 347 -0.14 -6.13 9.34
C LYS A 347 0.14 -5.92 7.85
N LYS A 348 0.21 -4.67 7.39
CA LYS A 348 0.56 -4.37 5.98
C LYS A 348 2.00 -4.77 5.64
N LYS A 349 2.95 -4.61 6.57
CA LYS A 349 4.35 -5.03 6.39
C LYS A 349 4.46 -6.53 6.17
N LYS A 350 3.73 -7.34 6.95
CA LYS A 350 3.66 -8.81 6.78
C LYS A 350 3.18 -9.17 5.37
N TYR A 351 2.15 -8.50 4.86
CA TYR A 351 1.68 -8.67 3.49
C TYR A 351 2.76 -8.32 2.44
N PHE A 352 3.41 -7.16 2.58
CA PHE A 352 4.44 -6.77 1.63
C PHE A 352 5.67 -7.68 1.67
N LYS A 353 6.05 -8.23 2.83
CA LYS A 353 7.10 -9.27 2.92
C LYS A 353 6.77 -10.49 2.07
N LYS A 354 5.51 -10.95 2.06
CA LYS A 354 5.06 -12.03 1.16
C LYS A 354 5.17 -11.63 -0.32
N MET A 355 4.84 -10.39 -0.65
CA MET A 355 4.96 -9.87 -2.02
C MET A 355 6.42 -9.72 -2.49
N ILE A 356 7.37 -9.46 -1.59
CA ILE A 356 8.80 -9.39 -1.93
C ILE A 356 9.28 -10.70 -2.53
N TRP A 357 8.94 -11.80 -1.86
CA TRP A 357 9.28 -13.13 -2.29
C TRP A 357 8.75 -13.45 -3.70
N LEU A 358 7.48 -13.13 -4.00
CA LEU A 358 6.94 -13.27 -5.36
C LEU A 358 7.77 -12.48 -6.38
N ASN A 359 8.00 -11.20 -6.11
CA ASN A 359 8.69 -10.31 -7.04
C ASN A 359 10.14 -10.76 -7.27
N ALA A 360 10.81 -11.27 -6.23
CA ALA A 360 12.13 -11.85 -6.33
C ALA A 360 12.14 -13.10 -7.22
N PHE A 361 11.27 -14.09 -6.97
CA PHE A 361 11.18 -15.30 -7.79
C PHE A 361 10.82 -15.00 -9.26
N ALA A 362 9.96 -14.01 -9.49
CA ALA A 362 9.61 -13.57 -10.83
C ALA A 362 10.81 -13.00 -11.61
N ALA A 363 11.75 -12.33 -10.94
CA ALA A 363 13.00 -11.86 -11.53
C ALA A 363 13.93 -13.03 -11.93
N GLY A 364 13.98 -14.10 -11.13
CA GLY A 364 14.83 -15.27 -11.38
C GLY A 364 14.46 -16.10 -12.61
N VAL A 365 13.18 -16.14 -13.00
CA VAL A 365 12.70 -16.89 -14.19
C VAL A 365 13.11 -16.23 -15.51
N GLY A 366 13.44 -14.93 -15.50
CA GLY A 366 13.87 -14.18 -16.69
C GLY A 366 15.35 -14.37 -17.09
N ALA A 367 16.12 -15.17 -16.35
CA ALA A 367 17.54 -15.39 -16.59
C ALA A 367 17.80 -16.32 -17.80
N MET A 368 17.45 -15.87 -19.01
CA MET A 368 18.14 -16.31 -20.23
C MET A 368 19.61 -15.85 -20.17
N PRO A 369 20.55 -16.52 -20.88
CA PRO A 369 21.96 -16.11 -20.90
C PRO A 369 22.08 -14.59 -21.11
N PRO A 370 22.94 -13.92 -20.32
CA PRO A 370 22.89 -12.48 -20.15
C PRO A 370 23.12 -11.76 -21.48
N LEU A 371 22.04 -11.33 -22.13
CA LEU A 371 22.12 -10.26 -23.10
C LEU A 371 22.32 -8.96 -22.31
N PRO A 372 23.41 -8.20 -22.56
CA PRO A 372 23.69 -6.96 -21.85
C PRO A 372 22.47 -6.02 -21.87
N GLY A 373 21.96 -5.66 -20.69
CA GLY A 373 20.89 -4.67 -20.51
C GLY A 373 19.46 -5.20 -20.32
N MET A 374 19.14 -6.48 -20.57
CA MET A 374 17.76 -6.97 -20.51
C MET A 374 17.30 -7.41 -19.10
N SER A 375 18.20 -7.95 -18.27
CA SER A 375 17.90 -8.33 -16.86
C SER A 375 17.65 -7.09 -15.97
N VAL A 376 18.40 -6.02 -16.16
CA VAL A 376 18.29 -4.78 -15.34
C VAL A 376 16.96 -4.05 -15.57
N ALA A 377 16.43 -4.09 -16.79
CA ALA A 377 15.15 -3.43 -17.12
C ALA A 377 13.94 -4.12 -16.46
N CYS A 378 13.94 -5.47 -16.42
CA CYS A 378 12.90 -6.23 -15.72
C CYS A 378 12.93 -5.97 -14.21
N ASP A 379 14.12 -6.00 -13.61
CA ASP A 379 14.30 -5.76 -12.17
C ASP A 379 13.87 -4.32 -11.79
N TYR A 380 14.18 -3.33 -12.64
CA TYR A 380 13.72 -1.95 -12.48
C TYR A 380 12.19 -1.84 -12.47
N GLY A 381 11.50 -2.45 -13.44
CA GLY A 381 10.04 -2.39 -13.52
C GLY A 381 9.37 -3.01 -12.29
N ILE A 382 9.87 -4.17 -11.87
CA ILE A 382 9.41 -4.89 -10.66
C ILE A 382 9.59 -4.01 -9.42
N MET A 383 10.80 -3.49 -9.20
CA MET A 383 11.12 -2.67 -8.02
C MET A 383 10.33 -1.36 -7.98
N LYS A 384 10.26 -0.65 -9.10
CA LYS A 384 9.53 0.62 -9.18
C LYS A 384 8.04 0.42 -8.87
N ASN A 385 7.43 -0.62 -9.42
CA ASN A 385 6.03 -0.92 -9.16
C ASN A 385 5.79 -1.29 -7.69
N PHE A 386 6.62 -2.18 -7.14
CA PHE A 386 6.53 -2.57 -5.73
C PHE A 386 6.66 -1.37 -4.78
N PHE A 387 7.69 -0.53 -4.96
CA PHE A 387 7.88 0.63 -4.08
C PHE A 387 6.74 1.64 -4.19
N LYS A 388 6.18 1.85 -5.39
CA LYS A 388 4.99 2.71 -5.56
C LYS A 388 3.79 2.17 -4.79
N GLN A 389 3.57 0.85 -4.83
CA GLN A 389 2.49 0.22 -4.08
C GLN A 389 2.69 0.35 -2.57
N VAL A 390 3.91 0.13 -2.06
CA VAL A 390 4.22 0.30 -0.63
C VAL A 390 4.02 1.77 -0.21
N SER A 391 4.63 2.72 -0.91
CA SER A 391 4.53 4.15 -0.61
C SER A 391 3.08 4.63 -0.56
N THR A 392 2.26 4.18 -1.51
CA THR A 392 0.82 4.51 -1.56
C THR A 392 0.05 3.84 -0.41
N SER A 393 0.26 2.55 -0.19
CA SER A 393 -0.43 1.76 0.84
C SER A 393 -0.10 2.22 2.26
N TYR A 394 1.10 2.75 2.46
CA TYR A 394 1.58 3.30 3.73
C TYR A 394 1.20 4.77 3.94
N GLY A 395 0.55 5.41 2.95
CA GLY A 395 0.14 6.80 3.05
C GLY A 395 1.30 7.82 2.98
N LEU A 396 2.41 7.44 2.34
CA LEU A 396 3.60 8.29 2.20
C LEU A 396 3.54 9.23 0.98
N SER A 397 2.48 9.15 0.17
CA SER A 397 2.26 10.07 -0.95
C SER A 397 1.80 11.45 -0.47
N ASN A 398 2.14 12.52 -1.19
CA ASN A 398 1.70 13.88 -0.83
C ASN A 398 0.19 14.00 -0.56
N PRO A 399 -0.73 13.47 -1.40
CA PRO A 399 -2.15 13.55 -1.12
C PRO A 399 -2.54 12.84 0.20
N ALA A 400 -1.92 11.69 0.49
CA ALA A 400 -2.19 10.95 1.72
C ALA A 400 -1.62 11.64 2.97
N LEU A 401 -0.53 12.39 2.83
CA LEU A 401 0.00 13.23 3.90
C LEU A 401 -0.85 14.49 4.12
N GLU A 402 -1.51 15.03 3.08
CA GLU A 402 -2.47 16.15 3.18
C GLU A 402 -3.76 15.74 3.91
N VAL A 403 -4.48 14.74 3.38
CA VAL A 403 -4.84 13.54 4.16
C VAL A 403 -4.75 13.63 5.69
N LEU A 404 -3.64 13.07 6.15
CA LEU A 404 -3.28 12.91 7.53
C LEU A 404 -3.08 14.25 8.25
N SER A 405 -2.40 15.20 7.62
CA SER A 405 -2.08 16.54 8.13
C SER A 405 -3.32 17.26 8.64
N GLU A 406 -4.37 17.28 7.86
CA GLU A 406 -5.61 17.94 8.25
C GLU A 406 -6.36 17.14 9.33
N ARG A 407 -6.34 15.80 9.25
CA ARG A 407 -6.96 14.94 10.27
C ARG A 407 -6.36 15.18 11.66
N VAL A 408 -5.04 15.36 11.74
CA VAL A 408 -4.34 15.57 13.02
C VAL A 408 -4.04 17.05 13.32
N ASN A 409 -4.51 17.96 12.46
CA ASN A 409 -4.29 19.40 12.55
C ASN A 409 -2.80 19.77 12.71
N LYS A 410 -1.93 19.21 11.87
CA LYS A 410 -0.49 19.51 11.82
C LYS A 410 -0.06 19.86 10.42
N PRO A 411 0.89 20.79 10.20
CA PRO A 411 1.36 21.10 8.85
C PRO A 411 1.92 19.87 8.13
N VAL A 412 1.58 19.69 6.84
CA VAL A 412 2.10 18.60 5.99
C VAL A 412 3.63 18.56 6.05
N GLU A 413 4.27 19.72 6.14
CA GLU A 413 5.73 19.80 6.07
C GLU A 413 6.39 19.31 7.35
N GLN A 414 5.69 19.40 8.48
CA GLN A 414 6.09 18.74 9.71
C GLN A 414 6.08 17.21 9.53
N LEU A 415 5.03 16.66 8.89
CA LEU A 415 4.94 15.22 8.63
C LEU A 415 5.98 14.75 7.61
N LYS A 416 6.27 15.53 6.56
CA LYS A 416 7.33 15.22 5.59
C LYS A 416 8.72 15.34 6.21
N SER A 417 8.95 16.31 7.10
CA SER A 417 10.29 16.57 7.66
C SER A 417 10.84 15.39 8.47
N VAL A 418 9.96 14.56 9.04
CA VAL A 418 10.37 13.38 9.81
C VAL A 418 10.70 12.17 8.93
N MET A 419 10.34 12.22 7.64
CA MET A 419 10.69 11.20 6.66
C MET A 419 12.15 11.38 6.25
N THR A 420 12.95 10.37 6.53
CA THR A 420 14.41 10.41 6.39
C THR A 420 14.93 9.45 5.33
N SER A 421 14.08 8.53 4.86
CA SER A 421 14.51 7.54 3.88
C SER A 421 14.75 8.15 2.51
N ARG A 422 15.30 7.32 1.60
CA ARG A 422 15.43 7.67 0.19
C ARG A 422 14.09 7.97 -0.49
N PHE A 423 12.97 7.50 0.07
CA PHE A 423 11.62 7.64 -0.50
C PHE A 423 10.86 8.85 0.03
N ARG A 424 11.50 9.72 0.84
CA ARG A 424 10.83 10.88 1.45
C ARG A 424 10.12 11.78 0.44
N ASP A 425 10.70 11.92 -0.75
CA ASP A 425 10.20 12.75 -1.85
C ASP A 425 9.41 11.92 -2.89
N GLY A 426 9.03 10.69 -2.53
CA GLY A 426 8.36 9.73 -3.38
C GLY A 426 9.29 8.77 -4.13
N VAL A 427 8.68 7.86 -4.91
CA VAL A 427 9.39 6.82 -5.66
C VAL A 427 9.82 7.36 -7.03
N THR A 428 11.11 7.70 -7.16
CA THR A 428 11.70 8.25 -8.40
C THR A 428 12.59 7.23 -9.13
N ASP A 429 12.80 7.47 -10.43
CA ASP A 429 13.66 6.62 -11.26
C ASP A 429 15.11 6.59 -10.76
N LYS A 430 15.61 7.75 -10.32
CA LYS A 430 16.95 7.89 -9.74
C LYS A 430 17.13 6.99 -8.51
N ILE A 431 16.11 6.90 -7.65
CA ILE A 431 16.16 6.04 -6.46
C ILE A 431 16.29 4.57 -6.86
N VAL A 432 15.40 4.09 -7.75
CA VAL A 432 15.38 2.68 -8.17
C VAL A 432 16.66 2.31 -8.91
N LEU A 433 17.14 3.15 -9.83
CA LEU A 433 18.38 2.93 -10.57
C LEU A 433 19.61 2.95 -9.66
N ASN A 434 19.67 3.86 -8.67
CA ASN A 434 20.75 3.87 -7.68
C ASN A 434 20.75 2.61 -6.81
N MET A 435 19.57 2.12 -6.39
CA MET A 435 19.46 0.85 -5.66
C MET A 435 19.98 -0.33 -6.49
N LEU A 436 19.64 -0.39 -7.77
CA LEU A 436 20.11 -1.42 -8.71
C LEU A 436 21.61 -1.29 -9.07
N SER A 437 22.18 -0.09 -8.92
CA SER A 437 23.59 0.19 -9.21
C SER A 437 24.48 0.11 -7.97
N ASN A 438 23.90 -0.14 -6.78
CA ASN A 438 24.63 -0.10 -5.51
C ASN A 438 25.61 -1.31 -5.37
N PRO A 439 26.86 -1.10 -4.91
CA PRO A 439 27.88 -2.14 -4.82
C PRO A 439 27.58 -3.35 -3.91
N VAL A 440 26.52 -3.32 -3.09
CA VAL A 440 26.05 -4.53 -2.38
C VAL A 440 25.62 -5.63 -3.38
N ILE A 441 25.11 -5.22 -4.56
CA ILE A 441 24.87 -6.12 -5.70
C ILE A 441 26.19 -6.48 -6.40
N ALA A 442 27.21 -5.62 -6.33
CA ALA A 442 28.54 -5.93 -6.85
C ALA A 442 29.20 -7.06 -6.04
N VAL A 443 29.08 -7.08 -4.70
CA VAL A 443 29.56 -8.20 -3.86
C VAL A 443 28.80 -9.49 -4.16
N ALA A 444 27.48 -9.43 -4.37
CA ALA A 444 26.69 -10.58 -4.84
C ALA A 444 27.02 -11.01 -6.30
N LYS A 445 27.61 -10.12 -7.11
CA LYS A 445 28.12 -10.40 -8.46
C LYS A 445 29.57 -10.87 -8.48
N THR A 446 30.40 -10.54 -7.50
CA THR A 446 31.85 -10.80 -7.52
C THR A 446 32.32 -11.84 -6.50
N LEU A 447 31.55 -12.19 -5.48
CA LEU A 447 31.95 -13.22 -4.53
C LEU A 447 31.13 -14.49 -4.76
N GLY A 448 31.84 -15.56 -5.12
CA GLY A 448 31.34 -16.95 -5.21
C GLY A 448 30.88 -17.53 -3.87
N THR A 449 30.20 -16.74 -3.05
CA THR A 449 29.71 -17.08 -1.70
C THR A 449 28.23 -17.44 -1.73
N VAL A 450 27.80 -18.14 -2.78
CA VAL A 450 26.57 -18.95 -2.77
C VAL A 450 26.93 -20.40 -3.14
N MET A 451 28.17 -20.81 -2.87
CA MET A 451 28.63 -22.19 -3.07
C MET A 451 28.24 -23.13 -1.89
N ALA A 452 27.71 -22.61 -0.78
CA ALA A 452 27.54 -23.38 0.45
C ALA A 452 26.09 -23.83 0.78
N LEU A 453 25.08 -23.41 0.00
CA LEU A 453 23.67 -23.68 0.34
C LEU A 453 23.00 -24.80 -0.49
N LEU A 454 23.72 -25.44 -1.42
CA LEU A 454 23.22 -26.61 -2.14
C LEU A 454 24.33 -27.67 -2.27
N PRO A 455 24.10 -28.94 -1.90
CA PRO A 455 25.04 -30.01 -2.17
C PRO A 455 25.09 -30.22 -3.69
N GLY A 456 26.18 -29.79 -4.33
CA GLY A 456 26.37 -29.92 -5.79
C GLY A 456 26.73 -28.66 -6.57
N GLY A 457 27.13 -27.56 -5.92
CA GLY A 457 28.07 -26.57 -6.49
C GLY A 457 27.79 -26.03 -7.91
N ALA A 458 26.60 -25.50 -8.16
CA ALA A 458 26.38 -24.51 -9.22
C ALA A 458 25.14 -23.68 -8.86
N VAL A 459 25.28 -22.35 -8.79
CA VAL A 459 24.12 -21.46 -8.69
C VAL A 459 23.81 -20.99 -10.10
N PRO A 460 22.71 -21.43 -10.71
CA PRO A 460 22.27 -20.87 -11.98
C PRO A 460 22.14 -19.34 -11.84
N ALA A 461 22.43 -18.58 -12.88
CA ALA A 461 22.35 -17.11 -12.88
C ALA A 461 21.00 -16.54 -12.36
N GLY A 462 19.93 -17.33 -12.34
CA GLY A 462 18.65 -16.97 -11.72
C GLY A 462 18.67 -16.86 -10.19
N GLY A 463 19.58 -17.54 -9.48
CA GLY A 463 19.65 -17.49 -8.01
C GLY A 463 20.15 -16.15 -7.45
N THR A 464 21.13 -15.53 -8.13
CA THR A 464 21.72 -14.25 -7.69
C THR A 464 20.77 -13.06 -7.91
N ALA A 465 19.96 -13.10 -8.97
CA ALA A 465 18.92 -12.11 -9.24
C ALA A 465 17.84 -12.11 -8.14
N ILE A 466 17.42 -13.30 -7.69
CA ILE A 466 16.42 -13.44 -6.63
C ILE A 466 16.91 -12.83 -5.33
N ILE A 467 18.12 -13.19 -4.89
CA ILE A 467 18.70 -12.67 -3.64
C ILE A 467 18.83 -11.15 -3.71
N SER A 468 19.32 -10.62 -4.84
CA SER A 468 19.50 -9.18 -5.03
C SER A 468 18.18 -8.42 -4.97
N VAL A 469 17.17 -8.84 -5.75
CA VAL A 469 15.85 -8.20 -5.77
C VAL A 469 15.18 -8.32 -4.40
N HIS A 470 15.20 -9.51 -3.78
CA HIS A 470 14.63 -9.72 -2.43
C HIS A 470 15.24 -8.78 -1.40
N HIS A 471 16.57 -8.68 -1.36
CA HIS A 471 17.29 -7.80 -0.43
C HIS A 471 16.92 -6.32 -0.66
N LEU A 472 16.93 -5.85 -1.91
CA LEU A 472 16.62 -4.45 -2.22
C LEU A 472 15.17 -4.08 -1.91
N LEU A 473 14.23 -4.98 -2.21
CA LEU A 473 12.82 -4.75 -1.89
C LEU A 473 12.60 -4.72 -0.37
N ASN A 474 13.23 -5.62 0.39
CA ASN A 474 13.17 -5.61 1.86
C ASN A 474 13.77 -4.33 2.44
N LYS A 475 14.93 -3.91 1.92
CA LYS A 475 15.55 -2.65 2.32
C LYS A 475 14.61 -1.46 2.11
N GLY A 476 13.96 -1.38 0.94
CA GLY A 476 13.02 -0.30 0.67
C GLY A 476 11.73 -0.38 1.51
N LEU A 477 11.20 -1.58 1.74
CA LEU A 477 10.05 -1.80 2.61
C LEU A 477 10.34 -1.35 4.05
N ASN A 478 11.49 -1.74 4.60
CA ASN A 478 11.89 -1.37 5.96
C ASN A 478 12.11 0.14 6.08
N GLU A 479 12.76 0.77 5.10
CA GLU A 479 12.94 2.22 5.08
C GLU A 479 11.61 2.99 5.06
N MET A 480 10.64 2.57 4.23
CA MET A 480 9.29 3.16 4.21
C MET A 480 8.50 2.85 5.49
N THR A 481 8.72 1.67 6.10
CA THR A 481 8.10 1.32 7.39
C THR A 481 8.57 2.28 8.47
N GLU A 482 9.88 2.54 8.56
CA GLU A 482 10.44 3.46 9.56
C GLU A 482 9.99 4.90 9.33
N ASP A 483 9.92 5.37 8.08
CA ASP A 483 9.33 6.68 7.77
C ASP A 483 7.85 6.74 8.20
N THR A 484 7.07 5.68 7.97
CA THR A 484 5.65 5.63 8.38
C THR A 484 5.51 5.65 9.90
N LYS A 485 6.36 4.94 10.65
CA LYS A 485 6.39 5.01 12.12
C LYS A 485 6.70 6.42 12.61
N LYS A 486 7.67 7.10 12.00
CA LYS A 486 8.00 8.49 12.33
C LYS A 486 6.85 9.43 12.03
N VAL A 487 6.17 9.26 10.90
CA VAL A 487 4.98 10.03 10.53
C VAL A 487 3.84 9.78 11.53
N LEU A 488 3.59 8.54 11.94
CA LEU A 488 2.59 8.22 12.97
C LEU A 488 2.95 8.87 14.32
N ALA A 489 4.20 8.80 14.75
CA ALA A 489 4.66 9.44 15.98
C ALA A 489 4.52 10.97 15.91
N ALA A 490 4.93 11.57 14.80
CA ALA A 490 4.75 13.00 14.55
C ALA A 490 3.27 13.40 14.52
N SER A 491 2.39 12.48 14.10
CA SER A 491 0.94 12.65 14.07
C SER A 491 0.25 12.36 15.40
N GLN A 492 0.99 11.89 16.42
CA GLN A 492 0.43 11.39 17.70
C GLN A 492 -0.54 10.21 17.53
N LEU A 493 -0.29 9.37 16.52
CA LEU A 493 -1.03 8.14 16.20
C LEU A 493 -0.21 6.87 16.48
N ALA A 494 0.97 7.02 17.09
CA ALA A 494 1.90 5.93 17.41
C ALA A 494 1.58 5.26 18.73
#